data_AF-A0A7L5AHK8-F1
#
_entry.id   AF-A0A7L5AHK8-F1
#
_cell.length_a   1.000
_cell.length_b   1.000
_cell.length_c   1.000
_cell.angle_alpha   90.00
_cell.angle_beta   90.00
_cell.angle_gamma   90.00
#
_symmetry.space_group_name_H-M   'P 1'
#
loop_
_entity.id
_entity.type
_entity.pdbx_description
1 polymer ?
#
loop_
_entity_poly.entity_id
_entity_poly.type
_entity_poly.pdbx_seq_one_letter_code
_entity_poly.pdbx_strand_id
1 'polypeptide(L)' 'MKRKSPLTSGIKVDPETVRASISFPAELYLALEAEAKQKKVSLAWIVRDAVEVYLSDRRIPSLREARK' A
#
# COMPACT_ATOMS: atom_id res chain seq x y z
N MET A 1 28.55 -27.88 13.17
CA MET A 1 27.56 -27.68 12.09
C MET A 1 26.71 -26.45 12.40
N LYS A 2 26.96 -25.29 11.78
CA LYS A 2 26.14 -24.09 11.95
C LYS A 2 25.32 -23.88 10.68
N ARG A 3 24.00 -24.02 10.78
CA ARG A 3 23.05 -23.93 9.66
C ARG A 3 23.02 -22.48 9.15
N LYS A 4 23.24 -22.30 7.85
CA LYS A 4 23.05 -21.03 7.14
C LYS A 4 21.54 -20.81 6.95
N SER A 5 20.99 -19.72 7.45
CA SER A 5 19.65 -19.26 7.10
C SER A 5 19.75 -18.38 5.83
N PRO A 6 18.95 -18.64 4.77
CA PRO A 6 19.13 -17.97 3.49
C PRO A 6 18.34 -16.65 3.39
N LEU A 7 18.99 -15.65 2.76
CA LEU A 7 18.44 -14.52 2.02
C LEU A 7 17.28 -13.71 2.62
N THR A 8 17.62 -12.67 3.37
CA THR A 8 16.88 -11.38 3.36
C THR A 8 17.84 -10.29 2.89
N SER A 9 18.34 -10.43 1.66
CA SER A 9 19.20 -9.43 1.04
C SER A 9 18.35 -8.33 0.40
N GLY A 10 18.41 -7.13 0.98
CA GLY A 10 18.39 -5.90 0.19
C GLY A 10 17.05 -5.27 -0.20
N ILE A 11 16.06 -5.19 0.71
CA ILE A 11 15.04 -4.13 0.55
C ILE A 11 15.62 -2.87 1.20
N LYS A 12 16.10 -1.92 0.38
CA LYS A 12 16.32 -0.55 0.84
C LYS A 12 14.96 0.00 1.24
N VAL A 13 14.71 0.11 2.53
CA VAL A 13 13.54 0.82 3.05
C VAL A 13 13.81 2.31 2.86
N ASP A 14 13.18 2.91 1.85
CA ASP A 14 13.11 4.36 1.74
C ASP A 14 12.46 4.91 3.03
N PRO A 15 13.09 5.88 3.72
CA PRO A 15 12.64 6.35 5.04
C PRO A 15 11.28 7.06 5.04
N GLU A 16 10.66 7.25 3.86
CA GLU A 16 9.37 7.95 3.71
C GLU A 16 8.19 7.01 3.40
N THR A 17 8.40 5.69 3.30
CA THR A 17 7.29 4.75 3.04
C THR A 17 6.87 4.00 4.30
N VAL A 18 5.59 4.13 4.67
CA VAL A 18 4.99 3.41 5.79
C VAL A 18 4.11 2.27 5.26
N ARG A 19 4.36 1.04 5.72
CA ARG A 19 3.52 -0.12 5.40
C ARG A 19 2.31 -0.16 6.33
N ALA A 20 1.11 -0.13 5.74
CA ALA A 20 -0.12 -0.46 6.45
C ALA A 20 -0.52 -1.92 6.17
N SER A 21 -1.04 -2.60 7.19
CA SER A 21 -1.68 -3.92 7.07
C SER A 21 -3.17 -3.75 7.35
N ILE A 22 -4.00 -4.08 6.37
CA ILE A 22 -5.45 -3.98 6.45
C ILE A 22 -6.09 -5.25 5.89
N SER A 23 -7.26 -5.60 6.40
CA SER A 23 -8.05 -6.73 5.92
C SER A 23 -9.26 -6.20 5.15
N PHE A 24 -9.51 -6.79 3.98
CA PHE A 24 -10.70 -6.49 3.19
C PHE A 24 -11.75 -7.61 3.36
N PRO A 25 -13.04 -7.28 3.40
CA PRO A 25 -14.11 -8.26 3.17
C PRO A 25 -13.87 -9.03 1.86
N ALA A 26 -14.20 -10.32 1.85
CA ALA A 26 -13.89 -11.21 0.74
C ALA A 26 -14.46 -10.71 -0.61
N GLU A 27 -15.70 -10.23 -0.61
CA GLU A 27 -16.36 -9.68 -1.80
C GLU A 27 -15.61 -8.47 -2.37
N LEU A 28 -15.19 -7.54 -1.52
CA LEU A 28 -14.43 -6.36 -1.92
C LEU A 28 -13.03 -6.73 -2.45
N TYR A 29 -12.36 -7.68 -1.81
CA TYR A 29 -11.06 -8.16 -2.29
C TYR A 29 -11.17 -8.72 -3.71
N LEU A 30 -12.17 -9.56 -3.98
CA LEU A 30 -12.39 -10.16 -5.30
C LEU A 30 -12.70 -9.09 -6.36
N ALA A 31 -13.52 -8.10 -6.02
CA ALA A 31 -13.82 -6.99 -6.91
C ALA A 31 -12.56 -6.19 -7.27
N LEU A 32 -11.74 -5.83 -6.27
CA LEU A 32 -10.48 -5.11 -6.50
C LEU A 32 -9.47 -5.94 -7.29
N GLU A 33 -9.43 -7.26 -7.09
CA GLU A 33 -8.55 -8.16 -7.85
C GLU A 33 -8.98 -8.24 -9.33
N ALA A 34 -10.29 -8.29 -9.60
CA ALA A 34 -10.82 -8.27 -10.96
C ALA A 34 -10.46 -6.96 -11.68
N GLU A 35 -10.58 -5.81 -11.00
CA GLU A 35 -10.19 -4.51 -11.54
C GLU A 35 -8.68 -4.42 -11.79
N ALA A 36 -7.87 -4.90 -10.85
CA ALA A 36 -6.42 -4.95 -10.98
C ALA A 36 -6.00 -5.78 -12.21
N LYS A 37 -6.64 -6.95 -12.42
CA LYS A 37 -6.39 -7.82 -13.59
C LYS A 37 -6.77 -7.14 -14.90
N GLN A 38 -7.93 -6.48 -14.96
CA GLN A 38 -8.38 -5.75 -16.15
C GLN A 38 -7.42 -4.61 -16.52
N LYS A 39 -6.99 -3.83 -15.52
CA LYS A 39 -6.05 -2.70 -15.69
C LYS A 39 -4.58 -3.14 -15.80
N LYS A 40 -4.28 -4.44 -15.65
CA LYS A 40 -2.92 -5.01 -15.63
C LYS A 40 -1.99 -4.38 -14.58
N VAL A 41 -2.56 -4.05 -13.43
CA VAL A 41 -1.85 -3.45 -12.29
C VAL A 41 -1.94 -4.37 -11.08
N SER A 42 -1.17 -4.06 -10.04
CA SER A 42 -1.28 -4.78 -8.76
C SER A 42 -2.41 -4.21 -7.90
N LEU A 43 -2.93 -5.03 -6.99
CA LEU A 43 -3.92 -4.59 -5.99
C LEU A 43 -3.42 -3.38 -5.19
N ALA A 44 -2.14 -3.38 -4.81
CA ALA A 44 -1.54 -2.27 -4.07
C ALA A 44 -1.53 -0.95 -4.86
N TRP A 45 -1.44 -1.02 -6.19
CA TRP A 45 -1.56 0.16 -7.06
C TRP A 45 -2.98 0.72 -7.00
N ILE A 46 -4.01 -0.15 -7.12
CA ILE A 46 -5.43 0.26 -7.02
C ILE A 46 -5.71 0.95 -5.68
N VAL A 47 -5.18 0.41 -4.58
CA VAL A 47 -5.35 1.01 -3.25
C VAL A 47 -4.69 2.39 -3.18
N ARG A 48 -3.50 2.58 -3.76
CA ARG A 48 -2.83 3.89 -3.79
C ARG A 48 -3.62 4.91 -4.61
N ASP A 49 -4.08 4.52 -5.79
CA ASP A 49 -4.91 5.36 -6.68
C ASP A 49 -6.22 5.79 -5.99
N ALA A 50 -6.93 4.85 -5.36
CA ALA A 50 -8.13 5.14 -4.60
C ALA A 50 -7.89 6.08 -3.40
N VAL A 51 -6.70 5.99 -2.77
CA VAL A 51 -6.31 6.91 -1.70
C VAL A 51 -6.14 8.33 -2.24
N GLU A 52 -5.52 8.53 -3.41
CA GLU A 52 -5.38 9.87 -4.01
C GLU A 52 -6.75 10.53 -4.24
N VAL A 53 -7.73 9.76 -4.71
CA VAL A 53 -9.12 10.23 -4.88
C VAL A 53 -9.74 10.58 -3.52
N TYR A 54 -9.61 9.72 -2.52
CA TYR A 54 -10.16 9.97 -1.17
C TYR A 54 -9.55 11.20 -0.50
N LEU A 55 -8.24 11.43 -0.67
CA LEU A 55 -7.55 12.61 -0.16
C LEU A 55 -7.86 13.89 -0.95
N SER A 56 -8.23 13.77 -2.23
CA SER A 56 -8.63 14.92 -3.05
C SER A 56 -10.06 15.36 -2.73
N ASP A 57 -10.95 14.40 -2.47
CA ASP A 57 -12.33 14.66 -2.07
C ASP A 57 -12.39 15.20 -0.62
N ARG A 58 -11.54 14.70 0.25
CA ARG A 58 -11.39 15.20 1.61
C ARG A 58 -10.43 16.38 1.63
N ARG A 59 -10.91 17.62 1.79
CA ARG A 59 -10.02 18.76 2.13
C ARG A 59 -9.32 18.47 3.47
N ILE A 60 -8.14 17.85 3.44
CA ILE A 60 -7.31 17.67 4.63
C ILE A 60 -6.52 18.97 4.81
N PRO A 61 -6.74 19.71 5.93
CA PRO A 61 -5.84 20.79 6.28
C PRO A 61 -4.46 20.17 6.56
N SER A 62 -3.49 20.52 5.71
CA SER A 62 -2.04 20.46 5.97
C SER A 62 -1.57 19.38 6.95
N LEU A 63 -1.27 18.18 6.44
CA LEU A 63 -0.48 17.14 7.15
C LEU A 63 0.91 17.63 7.62
N ARG A 64 1.33 18.84 7.21
CA ARG A 64 2.58 19.50 7.61
C ARG A 64 2.58 20.12 9.02
N GLU A 65 1.43 20.34 9.66
CA GLU A 65 1.39 21.02 10.97
C GLU A 65 1.71 20.12 12.17
N ALA A 66 1.68 18.80 12.01
CA ALA A 66 1.86 17.86 13.13
C ALA A 66 3.33 17.51 13.46
N ARG A 67 4.30 18.17 12.83
CA ARG A 67 5.74 17.84 12.95
C ARG A 67 6.59 19.01 13.47
N LYS A 68 6.03 19.83 14.35
CA LYS A 68 6.73 20.90 15.07
C LYS A 68 7.06 20.48 16.51
#